data_AF-A6MK67-F1
#
_entry.id   AF-A6MK67-F1
#
_cell.length_a   1.000
_cell.length_b   1.000
_cell.length_c   1.000
_cell.angle_alpha   90.00
_cell.angle_beta   90.00
_cell.angle_gamma   90.00
#
_symmetry.space_group_name_H-M   'P 1'
#
loop_
_entity.id
_entity.type
_entity.pdbx_description
1 polymer ?
#
loop_
_entity_poly.entity_id
_entity_poly.type
_entity_poly.pdbx_seq_one_letter_code
_entity_poly.pdbx_strand_id
1 'polypeptide(L)'
;TITYFDSQRTLNRRCPKHIAKYLQAEAVKKDRLDFHQGWKGYFKMNVARQNNDSDCGAFVLQYCKHLALSQPFSFTQQDMPKLRRQIYKELCHCKLTV
;
A
#
# COMPACT_ATOMS: atom_id res chain seq x y z
N THR A 1 10.05 8.51 -3.31
CA THR A 1 10.52 7.26 -2.66
C THR A 1 9.56 6.13 -2.99
N ILE A 2 9.95 4.87 -2.77
CA ILE A 2 9.12 3.68 -2.99
C ILE A 2 9.04 2.93 -1.66
N THR A 3 7.85 2.75 -1.09
CA THR A 3 7.69 2.06 0.19
C THR A 3 6.86 0.80 0.00
N TYR A 4 7.43 -0.33 0.42
CA TYR A 4 6.81 -1.64 0.35
C TYR A 4 6.09 -1.96 1.67
N PHE A 5 4.80 -2.28 1.56
CA PHE A 5 3.94 -2.69 2.66
C PHE A 5 3.44 -4.10 2.39
N ASP A 6 3.52 -4.96 3.40
CA ASP A 6 3.07 -6.34 3.30
C ASP A 6 2.58 -6.81 4.67
N SER A 7 1.29 -7.15 4.73
CA SER A 7 0.62 -7.64 5.94
C SER A 7 1.08 -9.03 6.38
N GLN A 8 1.70 -9.82 5.49
CA GLN A 8 2.37 -11.08 5.84
C GLN A 8 3.85 -10.87 6.19
N ARG A 9 4.37 -9.65 6.04
CA ARG A 9 5.76 -9.27 6.31
C ARG A 9 6.77 -10.11 5.50
N THR A 10 6.44 -10.43 4.25
CA THR A 10 7.43 -11.00 3.34
C THR A 10 8.39 -9.92 2.84
N LEU A 11 9.58 -10.32 2.44
CA LEU A 11 10.63 -9.39 1.97
C LEU A 11 10.90 -9.60 0.48
N ASN A 12 10.06 -9.02 -0.38
CA ASN A 12 10.30 -8.99 -1.81
C ASN A 12 11.30 -7.86 -2.18
N ARG A 13 12.60 -8.15 -2.04
CA ARG A 13 13.69 -7.21 -2.37
C ARG A 13 13.76 -6.80 -3.85
N ARG A 14 13.11 -7.55 -4.74
CA ARG A 14 13.06 -7.26 -6.18
C ARG A 14 12.01 -6.20 -6.50
N CYS A 15 10.89 -6.17 -5.77
CA CYS A 15 9.76 -5.30 -6.06
C CYS A 15 10.13 -3.80 -6.11
N PRO A 16 10.72 -3.17 -5.07
CA PRO A 16 11.10 -1.76 -5.16
C PRO A 16 12.11 -1.45 -6.28
N LYS A 17 13.02 -2.38 -6.59
CA LYS A 17 13.98 -2.23 -7.69
C LYS A 17 13.29 -2.22 -9.05
N HIS A 18 12.34 -3.13 -9.27
CA HIS A 18 11.58 -3.18 -10.51
C HIS A 18 10.68 -1.96 -10.69
N ILE A 19 10.03 -1.49 -9.61
CA ILE A 19 9.26 -0.24 -9.64
C ILE A 19 10.16 0.96 -9.97
N ALA A 20 11.35 1.06 -9.36
CA ALA A 20 12.30 2.14 -9.69
C ALA A 20 12.72 2.11 -11.17
N LYS A 21 12.99 0.93 -11.73
CA LYS A 21 13.32 0.76 -13.15
C LYS A 21 12.15 1.16 -14.06
N TYR A 22 10.92 0.82 -13.66
CA TYR A 22 9.72 1.24 -14.38
C TYR A 22 9.57 2.77 -14.39
N LEU A 23 9.73 3.42 -13.23
CA LEU A 23 9.66 4.88 -13.11
C LEU A 23 10.74 5.59 -13.95
N GLN A 24 11.96 5.03 -13.99
CA GLN A 24 13.03 5.50 -14.88
C GLN A 24 12.64 5.42 -16.36
N ALA A 25 12.09 4.29 -16.79
CA ALA A 25 11.65 4.11 -18.16
C ALA A 25 10.49 5.07 -18.53
N GLU A 26 9.52 5.25 -17.64
CA GLU A 26 8.42 6.21 -17.83
C GLU A 26 8.91 7.66 -17.86
N ALA A 27 9.92 8.01 -17.06
CA ALA A 27 10.53 9.33 -17.08
C ALA A 27 11.16 9.65 -18.44
N VAL A 28 11.92 8.70 -19.03
CA VAL A 28 12.49 8.86 -20.38
C VAL A 28 11.38 8.99 -21.43
N LYS A 29 10.37 8.11 -21.38
CA LYS A 29 9.25 8.11 -22.33
C LYS A 29 8.46 9.42 -22.34
N LYS A 30 8.37 10.09 -21.19
CA LYS A 30 7.62 11.34 -21.01
C LYS A 30 8.48 12.60 -21.05
N ASP A 31 9.77 12.46 -21.38
CA ASP A 31 10.75 13.57 -21.36
C ASP A 31 10.80 14.32 -20.01
N ARG A 32 10.75 13.56 -18.90
CA ARG A 32 10.78 14.05 -17.52
C ARG A 32 12.05 13.62 -16.80
N LEU A 33 13.20 14.09 -17.28
CA LEU A 33 14.51 13.71 -16.74
C LEU A 33 14.70 14.14 -15.27
N ASP A 34 13.99 15.16 -14.82
CA ASP A 34 13.88 15.56 -13.42
C ASP A 34 13.35 14.43 -12.51
N PHE A 35 12.55 13.52 -13.08
CA PHE A 35 11.93 12.38 -12.39
C PHE A 35 12.72 11.07 -12.55
N HIS A 36 13.82 11.07 -13.30
CA HIS A 36 14.58 9.86 -13.61
C HIS A 36 15.34 9.29 -12.39
N GLN A 37 15.89 10.14 -11.54
CA GLN A 37 16.77 9.73 -10.43
C GLN A 37 16.14 9.95 -9.04
N GLY A 38 16.81 9.47 -7.99
CA GLY A 38 16.40 9.70 -6.59
C GLY A 38 15.44 8.65 -5.99
N TRP A 39 15.04 7.64 -6.74
CA TRP A 39 14.17 6.56 -6.25
C TRP A 39 14.88 5.64 -5.26
N LYS A 40 14.52 5.76 -3.98
CA LYS A 40 14.95 4.86 -2.89
C LYS A 40 13.81 3.96 -2.45
N GLY A 41 14.09 2.67 -2.30
CA GLY A 41 13.17 1.64 -1.82
C GLY A 41 13.24 1.46 -0.30
N TYR A 42 12.10 1.38 0.37
CA TYR A 42 11.96 1.17 1.81
C TYR A 42 11.01 0.01 2.09
N PHE A 43 11.23 -0.70 3.18
CA PHE A 43 10.32 -1.74 3.67
C PHE A 43 9.71 -1.28 4.99
N LYS A 44 8.39 -1.20 5.05
CA LYS A 44 7.69 -0.85 6.28
C LYS A 44 7.21 -2.13 6.98
N MET A 45 8.04 -2.65 7.87
CA MET A 45 7.80 -3.92 8.58
C MET A 45 6.99 -3.76 9.88
N ASN A 46 7.07 -2.58 10.50
CA ASN A 46 6.36 -2.25 11.73
C ASN A 46 4.96 -1.70 11.42
N VAL A 47 4.15 -2.52 10.74
CA VAL A 47 2.75 -2.24 10.43
C VAL A 47 1.87 -3.38 10.91
N ALA A 48 0.56 -3.12 10.92
CA ALA A 48 -0.45 -4.11 11.23
C ALA A 48 -0.20 -5.40 10.43
N ARG A 49 -0.32 -6.56 11.07
CA ARG A 49 -0.02 -7.86 10.43
C ARG A 49 -1.31 -8.66 10.32
N GLN A 50 -1.48 -9.37 9.21
CA GLN A 50 -2.53 -10.37 9.09
C GLN A 50 -2.10 -11.69 9.76
N ASN A 51 -3.06 -12.41 10.33
CA ASN A 51 -2.84 -13.71 10.97
C ASN A 51 -3.59 -14.85 10.28
N ASN A 52 -4.04 -14.64 9.04
CA ASN A 52 -4.70 -15.63 8.18
C ASN A 52 -4.32 -15.39 6.72
N ASP A 53 -4.81 -16.20 5.80
CA ASP A 53 -4.46 -16.11 4.37
C ASP A 53 -5.52 -15.39 3.51
N SER A 54 -6.60 -14.87 4.11
CA SER A 54 -7.72 -14.28 3.38
C SER A 54 -7.83 -12.76 3.51
N ASP A 55 -7.21 -12.14 4.51
CA ASP A 55 -7.30 -10.71 4.80
C ASP A 55 -6.28 -9.83 4.06
N CYS A 56 -5.34 -10.39 3.30
CA CYS A 56 -4.30 -9.60 2.62
C CYS A 56 -4.86 -8.45 1.78
N GLY A 57 -5.92 -8.70 1.00
CA GLY A 57 -6.58 -7.66 0.21
C GLY A 57 -7.22 -6.57 1.07
N ALA A 58 -7.84 -6.93 2.20
CA ALA A 58 -8.42 -5.96 3.13
C ALA A 58 -7.33 -5.09 3.79
N PHE A 59 -6.21 -5.68 4.19
CA PHE A 59 -5.06 -4.91 4.70
C PHE A 59 -4.49 -3.95 3.66
N VAL A 60 -4.36 -4.36 2.40
CA VAL A 60 -3.94 -3.48 1.30
C VAL A 60 -4.87 -2.28 1.18
N LEU A 61 -6.19 -2.49 1.16
CA LEU A 61 -7.16 -1.40 1.09
C LEU A 61 -7.04 -0.45 2.28
N GLN A 62 -6.83 -0.97 3.49
CA GLN A 62 -6.67 -0.15 4.68
C GLN A 62 -5.34 0.63 4.68
N TYR A 63 -4.23 0.04 4.23
CA TYR A 63 -2.98 0.78 4.03
C TYR A 63 -3.17 1.94 3.04
N CYS A 64 -3.79 1.67 1.88
CA CYS A 64 -4.06 2.68 0.87
C CYS A 64 -4.90 3.83 1.44
N LYS A 65 -5.97 3.50 2.17
CA LYS A 65 -6.86 4.49 2.81
C LYS A 65 -6.10 5.40 3.77
N HIS A 66 -5.36 4.83 4.72
CA HIS A 66 -4.62 5.62 5.71
C HIS A 66 -3.50 6.44 5.07
N LEU A 67 -2.78 5.89 4.08
CA LEU A 67 -1.76 6.64 3.33
C LEU A 67 -2.38 7.83 2.58
N ALA A 68 -3.50 7.61 1.88
CA ALA A 68 -4.18 8.68 1.14
C ALA A 68 -4.71 9.79 2.05
N LEU A 69 -5.14 9.44 3.26
CA LEU A 69 -5.63 10.38 4.27
C LEU A 69 -4.52 10.94 5.18
N SER A 70 -3.25 10.54 4.96
CA SER A 70 -2.13 10.90 5.83
C SER A 70 -2.36 10.56 7.31
N GLN A 71 -3.04 9.45 7.57
CA GLN A 71 -3.34 8.94 8.90
C GLN A 71 -2.37 7.82 9.32
N PRO A 72 -2.07 7.67 10.62
CA PRO A 72 -1.30 6.55 11.12
C PRO A 72 -2.09 5.25 10.97
N PHE A 73 -1.42 4.12 10.79
CA PHE A 73 -2.08 2.81 10.74
C PHE A 73 -2.56 2.41 12.13
N SER A 74 -3.82 2.69 12.46
CA SER A 74 -4.42 2.45 13.77
C SER A 74 -5.35 1.23 13.81
N PHE A 75 -5.23 0.32 12.85
CA PHE A 75 -6.06 -0.89 12.75
C PHE A 75 -5.22 -2.16 12.96
N THR A 76 -5.91 -3.25 13.31
CA THR A 76 -5.31 -4.56 13.58
C THR A 76 -6.09 -5.68 12.90
N GLN A 77 -5.60 -6.91 13.03
CA GLN A 77 -6.31 -8.11 12.58
C GLN A 77 -7.69 -8.27 13.24
N GLN A 78 -7.87 -7.83 14.49
CA GLN A 78 -9.15 -7.96 15.21
C GLN A 78 -10.24 -7.07 14.59
N ASP A 79 -9.85 -6.00 13.91
CA ASP A 79 -10.77 -5.07 13.27
C ASP A 79 -11.31 -5.58 11.92
N MET A 80 -10.66 -6.59 11.32
CA MET A 80 -10.97 -7.06 9.96
C MET A 80 -12.44 -7.41 9.71
N PRO A 81 -13.17 -8.10 10.62
CA PRO A 81 -14.59 -8.37 10.41
C PRO A 81 -15.43 -7.09 10.26
N LYS A 82 -15.12 -6.05 11.04
CA LYS A 82 -15.80 -4.75 10.97
C LYS A 82 -15.37 -3.99 9.72
N LEU A 83 -14.07 -3.95 9.42
CA LEU A 83 -13.51 -3.24 8.29
C LEU A 83 -13.96 -3.83 6.94
N ARG A 84 -14.11 -5.15 6.83
CA ARG A 84 -14.71 -5.79 5.63
C ARG A 84 -16.15 -5.34 5.39
N ARG A 85 -16.98 -5.28 6.43
CA ARG A 85 -18.36 -4.76 6.33
C ARG A 85 -18.38 -3.29 5.96
N GLN A 86 -17.43 -2.51 6.48
CA GLN A 86 -17.27 -1.11 6.10
C GLN A 86 -16.88 -0.96 4.63
N ILE A 87 -15.86 -1.68 4.16
CA ILE A 87 -15.43 -1.68 2.75
C ILE A 87 -16.61 -2.02 1.83
N TYR A 88 -17.39 -3.06 2.16
CA TYR A 88 -18.60 -3.41 1.40
C TYR A 88 -19.58 -2.22 1.30
N LYS A 89 -19.89 -1.57 2.42
CA LYS A 89 -20.77 -0.39 2.43
C LYS A 89 -20.18 0.77 1.63
N GLU A 90 -18.89 1.04 1.75
CA GLU A 90 -18.20 2.12 1.03
C GLU A 90 -18.27 1.90 -0.49
N LEU A 91 -18.11 0.64 -0.93
CA LEU A 91 -18.25 0.25 -2.33
C LEU A 91 -19.69 0.38 -2.84
N CYS A 92 -20.67 -0.13 -2.10
CA CYS A 92 -22.08 -0.04 -2.51
C CYS A 92 -22.58 1.40 -2.64
N HIS A 93 -22.11 2.30 -1.78
CA HIS A 93 -22.52 3.71 -1.81
C HIS A 93 -21.56 4.59 -2.64
N CYS A 94 -20.50 4.02 -3.22
CA CYS A 94 -19.42 4.77 -3.87
C CYS A 94 -18.90 5.94 -3.01
N LYS A 95 -18.85 5.75 -1.69
CA LYS A 95 -18.53 6.82 -0.73
C LYS A 95 -17.65 6.28 0.39
N LEU A 96 -16.46 6.85 0.53
CA LEU A 96 -15.53 6.53 1.60
C LEU A 96 -16.05 7.09 2.93
N THR A 97 -16.00 6.28 4.00
CA THR A 97 -16.26 6.77 5.36
C THR A 97 -14.93 7.25 5.93
N VAL A 98 -14.77 8.57 6.09
CA VAL A 98 -13.52 9.21 6.57
C VAL A 98 -13.55 9.34 8.09
#